data_AF-A0AAU4RFT1-F1
#
_entry.id   AF-A0AAU4RFT1-F1
#
_cell.length_a   1.000
_cell.length_b   1.000
_cell.length_c   1.000
_cell.angle_alpha   90.00
_cell.angle_beta   90.00
_cell.angle_gamma   90.00
#
_symmetry.space_group_name_H-M   'P 1'
#
loop_
_entity.id
_entity.type
_entity.pdbx_description
1 polymer ?
#
loop_
_entity_poly.entity_id
_entity_poly.type
_entity_poly.pdbx_seq_one_letter_code
_entity_poly.pdbx_strand_id
1 'polypeptide(L)' 'MPEVGWSVGQRAAVKRWMMFVYLFAVAGLVLSILLIVMGNSGGWILLALTVCIAGAAHMFVGNIRKRQPR' A
#
# COMPACT_ATOMS: atom_id res chain seq x y z
N MET A 1 2.84 -27.61 5.08
CA MET A 1 1.45 -27.20 5.42
C MET A 1 0.70 -27.07 4.11
N PRO A 2 -0.49 -27.66 3.92
CA PRO A 2 -1.26 -27.39 2.71
C PRO A 2 -1.48 -25.88 2.64
N GLU A 3 -1.07 -25.24 1.54
CA GLU A 3 -1.28 -23.81 1.31
C GLU A 3 -2.77 -23.59 1.06
N VAL A 4 -3.56 -23.55 2.14
CA VAL A 4 -4.95 -23.12 2.09
C VAL A 4 -4.95 -21.64 1.70
N GLY A 5 -5.25 -21.38 0.43
CA GLY A 5 -5.40 -20.03 -0.08
C GLY A 5 -6.41 -19.21 0.71
N TRP A 6 -6.40 -17.90 0.51
CA TRP A 6 -7.41 -17.00 1.04
C TRP A 6 -8.80 -17.39 0.55
N SER A 7 -9.75 -17.45 1.49
CA SER A 7 -11.16 -17.57 1.18
C SER A 7 -11.66 -16.37 0.37
N VAL A 8 -12.80 -16.53 -0.30
CA VAL A 8 -13.44 -15.44 -1.07
C VAL A 8 -13.72 -14.22 -0.18
N GLY A 9 -14.13 -14.45 1.07
CA GLY A 9 -14.35 -13.38 2.06
C GLY A 9 -13.06 -12.64 2.43
N GLN A 10 -11.94 -13.36 2.65
CA GLN A 10 -10.64 -12.76 2.93
C GLN A 10 -10.12 -11.93 1.74
N ARG A 11 -10.28 -12.43 0.50
CA ARG A 11 -9.91 -11.70 -0.71
C ARG A 11 -10.68 -10.39 -0.84
N ALA A 12 -11.99 -10.40 -0.55
CA ALA A 12 -12.83 -9.20 -0.57
C ALA A 12 -12.43 -8.19 0.51
N ALA A 13 -12.13 -8.67 1.73
CA ALA A 13 -11.64 -7.82 2.81
C ALA A 13 -10.30 -7.18 2.46
N VAL A 14 -9.32 -7.95 1.99
CA VAL A 14 -8.01 -7.42 1.58
C VAL A 14 -8.15 -6.39 0.47
N LYS A 15 -9.04 -6.62 -0.51
CA LYS A 15 -9.29 -5.65 -1.57
C LYS A 15 -9.82 -4.32 -1.03
N ARG A 16 -10.74 -4.34 -0.06
CA ARG A 16 -11.26 -3.13 0.60
C ARG A 16 -10.18 -2.40 1.39
N TRP A 17 -9.39 -3.13 2.18
CA TRP A 17 -8.30 -2.55 2.97
C TRP A 17 -7.20 -1.95 2.09
N MET A 18 -6.83 -2.63 1.00
CA MET A 18 -5.88 -2.09 0.02
C MET A 18 -6.38 -0.80 -0.62
N MET A 19 -7.69 -0.68 -0.87
CA MET A 19 -8.28 0.56 -1.37
C MET A 19 -8.08 1.73 -0.37
N PHE A 20 -8.27 1.50 0.93
CA PHE A 20 -7.97 2.50 1.95
C PHE A 20 -6.48 2.86 1.98
N VAL A 21 -5.58 1.86 1.91
CA VAL A 21 -4.14 2.10 1.86
C VAL A 21 -3.78 2.99 0.67
N TYR A 22 -4.35 2.75 -0.50
CA TYR A 22 -4.12 3.60 -1.68
C TYR A 22 -4.68 5.01 -1.52
N LEU A 23 -5.86 5.17 -0.92
CA LEU A 23 -6.42 6.49 -0.62
C LEU A 23 -5.48 7.31 0.28
N PHE A 24 -4.97 6.70 1.36
CA PHE A 24 -3.99 7.33 2.23
C PHE A 24 -2.65 7.58 1.53
N ALA A 25 -2.19 6.67 0.68
CA ALA A 25 -0.96 6.84 -0.09
C ALA A 25 -1.07 8.02 -1.07
N VAL A 26 -2.21 8.18 -1.74
CA VAL A 26 -2.47 9.33 -2.63
C VAL A 26 -2.51 10.63 -1.82
N ALA A 27 -3.21 10.66 -0.69
CA ALA A 27 -3.24 11.83 0.18
C ALA A 27 -1.84 12.20 0.71
N GLY A 28 -1.05 11.22 1.15
CA GLY A 28 0.32 11.40 1.59
C GLY A 28 1.22 11.92 0.48
N LEU A 29 1.07 11.41 -0.75
CA LEU A 29 1.82 11.88 -1.92
C LEU A 29 1.49 13.34 -2.26
N VAL A 30 0.21 13.72 -2.26
CA VAL A 30 -0.22 15.10 -2.48
C VAL A 30 0.37 16.02 -1.40
N LEU A 31 0.28 15.63 -0.13
CA LEU A 31 0.83 16.41 0.98
C LEU A 31 2.37 16.56 0.87
N SER A 32 3.07 15.48 0.52
CA SER A 32 4.51 15.51 0.28
C SER A 32 4.90 16.49 -0.83
N ILE A 33 4.18 16.48 -1.95
CA ILE A 33 4.44 17.40 -3.07
C ILE A 33 4.25 18.85 -2.62
N LEU A 34 3.17 19.15 -1.90
CA LEU A 34 2.91 20.50 -1.37
C LEU A 34 4.05 20.96 -0.44
N LEU A 35 4.51 20.09 0.46
CA LEU A 35 5.61 20.40 1.37
C LEU A 35 6.93 20.65 0.63
N ILE A 36 7.23 19.85 -0.41
CA ILE A 36 8.43 20.04 -1.24
C ILE A 36 8.38 21.38 -1.98
N VAL A 37 7.22 21.73 -2.56
CA VAL A 37 7.01 23.01 -3.25
C VAL A 37 7.19 24.20 -2.30
N MET A 38 6.79 24.05 -1.04
CA MET A 38 7.01 25.04 0.03
C MET A 38 8.46 25.09 0.54
N GLY A 39 9.37 24.29 0.00
CA GLY A 39 10.78 24.23 0.42
C GLY A 39 11.01 23.47 1.74
N ASN A 40 10.04 22.68 2.20
CA ASN A 40 10.16 21.89 3.43
C ASN A 40 10.80 20.52 3.15
N SER A 41 12.01 20.32 3.67
CA SER A 41 12.74 19.04 3.57
C SER A 41 11.99 17.83 4.16
N GLY A 42 11.05 18.06 5.08
CA GLY A 42 10.17 17.01 5.61
C GLY A 42 9.26 16.38 4.56
N GLY A 43 8.95 17.09 3.46
CA GLY A 43 8.17 16.56 2.35
C GLY A 43 8.85 15.36 1.67
N TRP A 44 10.18 15.38 1.54
CA TRP A 44 10.97 14.25 1.01
C TRP A 44 10.92 13.03 1.93
N ILE A 45 11.00 13.24 3.25
CA ILE A 45 10.91 12.17 4.25
C ILE A 45 9.52 11.53 4.19
N LEU A 46 8.47 12.34 4.18
CA LEU A 46 7.09 11.88 4.06
C LEU A 46 6.87 11.11 2.75
N LEU A 47 7.49 11.57 1.66
CA LEU A 47 7.36 10.95 0.34
C LEU A 47 8.00 9.57 0.34
N ALA A 48 9.24 9.47 0.83
CA ALA A 48 9.96 8.21 0.96
C ALA A 48 9.19 7.22 1.84
N LEU A 49 8.70 7.66 2.99
CA LEU A 49 7.92 6.82 3.91
C LEU A 49 6.64 6.31 3.24
N THR A 50 5.89 7.19 2.58
CA THR A 50 4.64 6.86 1.90
C THR A 50 4.86 5.82 0.80
N VAL A 51 5.88 6.03 -0.04
CA VAL A 51 6.24 5.11 -1.13
C VAL A 51 6.68 3.75 -0.57
N CYS A 52 7.51 3.73 0.48
CA CYS A 52 7.96 2.49 1.11
C CYS A 52 6.80 1.67 1.69
N ILE A 53 5.89 2.30 2.44
CA ILE A 53 4.74 1.60 3.06
C ILE A 53 3.79 1.08 1.98
N ALA A 54 3.42 1.92 1.02
CA ALA A 54 2.52 1.53 -0.07
C ALA A 54 3.12 0.42 -0.94
N GLY A 55 4.42 0.52 -1.25
CA GLY A 55 5.18 -0.48 -1.98
C GLY A 55 5.25 -1.81 -1.25
N ALA A 56 5.60 -1.80 0.04
CA ALA A 56 5.66 -3.00 0.87
C ALA A 56 4.29 -3.70 0.96
N ALA A 57 3.22 -2.95 1.20
CA ALA A 57 1.85 -3.48 1.25
C ALA A 57 1.46 -4.13 -0.09
N HIS A 58 1.74 -3.45 -1.20
CA HIS A 58 1.44 -3.97 -2.53
C HIS A 58 2.24 -5.24 -2.86
N MET A 59 3.54 -5.27 -2.54
CA MET A 59 4.38 -6.45 -2.76
C MET A 59 3.93 -7.63 -1.91
N PHE A 60 3.61 -7.40 -0.63
CA PHE A 60 3.14 -8.45 0.27
C PHE A 60 1.84 -9.09 -0.23
N VAL A 61 0.82 -8.28 -0.52
CA VAL A 61 -0.47 -8.77 -1.03
C VAL A 61 -0.31 -9.42 -2.40
N GLY A 62 0.52 -8.85 -3.29
CA GLY A 62 0.82 -9.42 -4.60
C GLY A 62 1.49 -10.79 -4.52
N ASN A 63 2.43 -10.96 -3.59
CA ASN A 63 3.10 -12.25 -3.36
C ASN A 63 2.15 -13.31 -2.82
N ILE A 64 1.26 -12.94 -1.89
CA ILE A 64 0.24 -13.87 -1.38
C ILE A 64 -0.75 -14.24 -2.47
N ARG A 65 -1.15 -13.29 -3.32
CA ARG A 65 -2.02 -13.55 -4.47
C ARG A 65 -1.40 -14.54 -5.46
N LYS A 66 -0.08 -14.47 -5.70
CA LYS A 66 0.65 -15.39 -6.58
C LYS A 66 0.75 -16.81 -6.02
N ARG A 67 0.77 -16.96 -4.70
CA ARG A 67 0.81 -18.25 -3.99
C ARG A 67 -0.57 -18.87 -3.76
N GLN A 68 -1.64 -18.24 -4.27
CA GLN A 68 -2.97 -18.82 -4.14
C GLN A 68 -3.08 -20.09 -4.99
N PRO A 69 -3.53 -21.23 -4.44
CA PRO A 69 -3.91 -22.38 -5.24
C PRO A 69 -5.02 -21.96 -6.23
N ARG A 70 -4.86 -22.38 -7.49
CA ARG A 70 -5.80 -22.10 -8.58
C ARG A 70 -7.05 -22.94 -8.46
#